data_AF-A0AAD2FH23-F1
#
_entry.id   AF-A0AAD2FH23-F1
#
_cell.length_a   1.000
_cell.length_b   1.000
_cell.length_c   1.000
_cell.angle_alpha   90.00
_cell.angle_beta   90.00
_cell.angle_gamma   90.00
#
_symmetry.space_group_name_H-M   'P 1'
#
loop_
_entity.id
_entity.type
_entity.pdbx_description
1 polymer ?
#
loop_
_entity_poly.entity_id
_entity_poly.type
_entity_poly.pdbx_seq_one_letter_code
_entity_poly.pdbx_strand_id
1 'polypeptide(L)'
;MKTKVWLSTVFTLILQPIGIHGFASHDITTRISNKKPLLFAYYNNRGDAFFPQEDMELLHDRIRTLKVSILEDELKRPPNTSTSPTELVQNIIQGLLHPFDPLPDAGFRLILRTATKKWKRRILHSVGANDDADAEIVASALGAAIGRPDNQFAILVGEGENFTVELSEPLNFGDECWLECRLRDKNTSKLLVITGWNLVLEDGMWLVDNIDWQDFRESFRPGIGREEWMRDTW
;
A
#
# COMPACT_ATOMS: atom_id res chain seq x y z
N MET A 1 26.40 13.56 34.86
CA MET A 1 25.82 14.38 33.77
C MET A 1 25.29 13.38 32.73
N LYS A 2 23.96 13.29 32.52
CA LYS A 2 23.35 12.26 31.64
C LYS A 2 23.15 12.85 30.24
N THR A 3 23.80 12.30 29.23
CA THR A 3 23.68 12.71 27.83
C THR A 3 22.54 11.93 27.19
N LYS A 4 21.53 12.63 26.64
CA LYS A 4 20.45 12.01 25.85
C LYS A 4 20.91 11.93 24.40
N VAL A 5 20.89 10.73 23.82
CA VAL A 5 21.19 10.51 22.40
C VAL A 5 20.00 9.78 21.77
N TRP A 6 19.52 10.30 20.64
CA TRP A 6 18.47 9.68 19.81
C TRP A 6 19.13 8.64 18.90
N LEU A 7 18.64 7.39 18.93
CA LEU A 7 19.19 6.31 18.10
C LEU A 7 18.07 5.62 17.32
N SER A 8 18.02 5.89 16.01
CA SER A 8 17.23 5.10 15.04
C SER A 8 17.76 3.66 14.89
N THR A 9 19.01 3.41 15.30
CA THR A 9 19.72 2.13 15.12
C THR A 9 19.30 1.03 16.10
N VAL A 10 18.73 1.38 17.27
CA VAL A 10 18.33 0.38 18.29
C VAL A 10 17.04 -0.36 17.90
N PHE A 11 16.19 0.27 17.06
CA PHE A 11 14.92 -0.31 16.65
C PHE A 11 15.07 -1.61 15.83
N THR A 12 16.15 -1.72 15.05
CA THR A 12 16.42 -2.90 14.21
C THR A 12 16.79 -4.14 15.03
N LEU A 13 17.44 -3.95 16.19
CA LEU A 13 17.89 -5.05 17.07
C LEU A 13 16.78 -5.61 17.97
N ILE A 14 15.75 -4.81 18.28
CA ILE A 14 14.65 -5.23 19.17
C ILE A 14 13.53 -5.97 18.41
N LEU A 15 13.36 -5.70 17.10
CA LEU A 15 12.30 -6.31 16.29
C LEU A 15 12.72 -7.62 15.60
N GLN A 16 14.02 -7.89 15.45
CA GLN A 16 14.55 -9.13 14.86
C GLN A 16 14.07 -10.42 15.53
N PRO A 17 13.95 -10.52 16.87
CA PRO A 17 13.46 -11.74 17.53
C PRO A 17 11.96 -11.99 17.38
N ILE A 18 11.19 -11.04 16.84
CA ILE A 18 9.71 -11.07 16.80
C ILE A 18 9.18 -11.58 15.45
N GLY A 19 10.06 -12.07 14.55
CA GLY A 19 9.66 -12.64 13.26
C GLY A 19 9.20 -11.60 12.23
N ILE A 20 9.46 -10.32 12.49
CA ILE A 20 9.12 -9.23 11.58
C ILE A 20 10.31 -9.02 10.62
N HIS A 21 10.48 -9.93 9.66
CA HIS A 21 11.41 -9.74 8.56
C HIS A 21 10.71 -8.90 7.48
N GLY A 22 11.25 -7.73 7.16
CA GLY A 22 10.79 -6.89 6.04
C GLY A 22 10.08 -5.58 6.41
N PHE A 23 9.90 -5.25 7.69
CA PHE A 23 9.42 -3.92 8.05
C PHE A 23 10.53 -2.88 7.85
N ALA A 24 10.28 -1.89 6.98
CA ALA A 24 11.06 -0.67 6.94
C ALA A 24 11.01 -0.03 8.34
N SER A 25 12.13 -0.11 9.05
CA SER A 25 12.31 0.40 10.42
C SER A 25 11.87 1.87 10.58
N HIS A 26 11.76 2.61 9.47
CA HIS A 26 11.43 4.03 9.43
C HIS A 26 9.95 4.34 9.72
N ASP A 27 9.00 3.56 9.19
CA ASP A 27 7.57 3.91 9.29
C ASP A 27 6.95 3.62 10.66
N ILE A 28 7.38 2.52 11.29
CA ILE A 28 7.03 2.24 12.69
C ILE A 28 7.60 3.34 13.59
N THR A 29 8.86 3.76 13.39
CA THR A 29 9.42 4.86 14.20
C THR A 29 8.64 6.15 14.03
N THR A 30 8.19 6.50 12.83
CA THR A 30 7.43 7.75 12.59
C THR A 30 6.05 7.71 13.25
N ARG A 31 5.31 6.60 13.14
CA ARG A 31 3.98 6.44 13.75
C ARG A 31 4.02 6.43 15.28
N ILE A 32 5.04 5.80 15.86
CA ILE A 32 5.16 5.75 17.31
C ILE A 32 5.83 7.02 17.89
N SER A 33 6.70 7.70 17.13
CA SER A 33 7.36 8.96 17.50
C SER A 33 6.38 10.12 17.70
N ASN A 34 5.28 10.17 16.93
CA ASN A 34 4.37 11.32 16.89
C ASN A 34 3.58 11.60 18.19
N LYS A 35 3.75 10.83 19.27
CA LYS A 35 3.05 11.08 20.55
C LYS A 35 3.91 11.13 21.83
N LYS A 36 5.19 10.76 21.81
CA LYS A 36 6.23 10.94 22.87
C LYS A 36 7.41 10.00 22.55
N PRO A 37 8.67 10.35 22.91
CA PRO A 37 9.80 9.44 22.76
C PRO A 37 9.54 8.11 23.48
N LEU A 38 9.83 6.99 22.79
CA LEU A 38 9.48 5.63 23.20
C LEU A 38 10.43 5.01 24.21
N LEU A 39 11.71 5.31 24.11
CA LEU A 39 12.72 4.86 25.05
C LEU A 39 13.77 5.94 25.18
N PHE A 40 14.19 6.17 26.42
CA PHE A 40 15.46 6.83 26.70
C PHE A 40 16.49 5.74 26.89
N ALA A 41 17.50 5.68 26.02
CA ALA A 41 18.69 4.91 26.32
C ALA A 41 19.43 5.61 27.46
N TYR A 42 19.64 4.90 28.57
CA TYR A 42 20.47 5.39 29.66
C TYR A 42 21.84 4.72 29.53
N TYR A 43 22.90 5.54 29.53
CA TYR A 43 24.26 5.02 29.53
C TYR A 43 24.76 4.89 30.96
N ASN A 44 25.31 3.73 31.31
CA ASN A 44 26.04 3.55 32.55
C ASN A 44 27.42 4.24 32.45
N ASN A 45 28.17 4.30 33.56
CA ASN A 45 29.51 4.92 33.58
C ASN A 45 30.54 4.22 32.68
N ARG A 46 30.25 3.03 32.15
CA ARG A 46 31.09 2.28 31.20
C ARG A 46 30.72 2.56 29.74
N GLY A 47 29.67 3.34 29.49
CA GLY A 47 29.16 3.59 28.14
C GLY A 47 28.23 2.50 27.61
N ASP A 48 27.83 1.53 28.44
CA ASP A 48 26.84 0.53 28.03
C ASP A 48 25.44 1.13 28.10
N ALA A 49 24.66 0.93 27.05
CA ALA A 49 23.25 1.30 27.02
C ALA A 49 22.42 0.31 27.86
N PHE A 50 21.56 0.83 28.72
CA PHE A 50 20.58 0.08 29.49
C PHE A 50 19.20 0.72 29.37
N PHE A 51 18.16 -0.12 29.37
CA PHE A 51 16.77 0.28 29.32
C PHE A 51 16.09 -0.15 30.64
N PRO A 52 15.52 0.79 31.41
CA PRO A 52 14.75 0.46 32.61
C PRO A 52 13.67 -0.58 32.30
N GLN A 53 13.43 -1.50 33.24
CA GLN A 53 12.40 -2.52 33.08
C GLN A 53 11.01 -1.89 32.87
N GLU A 54 10.71 -0.79 33.56
CA GLU A 54 9.48 -0.02 33.38
C GLU A 54 9.31 0.51 31.95
N ASP A 55 10.39 0.99 31.32
CA ASP A 55 10.38 1.47 29.93
C ASP A 55 10.14 0.30 28.96
N MET A 56 10.69 -0.89 29.25
CA MET A 56 10.46 -2.10 28.47
C MET A 56 9.03 -2.63 28.60
N GLU A 57 8.44 -2.60 29.80
CA GLU A 57 7.04 -2.97 30.04
C GLU A 57 6.09 -2.01 29.31
N LEU A 58 6.35 -0.71 29.38
CA LEU A 58 5.60 0.31 28.63
C LEU A 58 5.71 0.10 27.12
N LEU A 59 6.90 -0.25 26.61
CA LEU A 59 7.09 -0.58 25.19
C LEU A 59 6.24 -1.79 24.78
N HIS A 60 6.30 -2.88 25.54
CA HIS A 60 5.52 -4.09 25.25
C HIS A 60 4.02 -3.81 25.22
N ASP A 61 3.52 -3.02 26.17
CA ASP A 61 2.10 -2.66 26.20
C ASP A 61 1.70 -1.85 24.98
N ARG A 62 2.51 -0.85 24.59
CA ARG A 62 2.28 -0.06 23.37
C ARG A 62 2.32 -0.92 22.11
N ILE A 63 3.28 -1.83 21.98
CA ILE A 63 3.35 -2.77 20.85
C ILE A 63 2.09 -3.63 20.80
N ARG A 64 1.61 -4.12 21.95
CA ARG A 64 0.37 -4.90 22.03
C ARG A 64 -0.83 -4.08 21.55
N THR A 65 -0.99 -2.85 22.05
CA THR A 65 -2.08 -1.95 21.63
C THR A 65 -2.04 -1.68 20.13
N LEU A 66 -0.85 -1.42 19.57
CA LEU A 66 -0.67 -1.18 18.14
C LEU A 66 -1.03 -2.41 17.31
N LYS A 67 -0.62 -3.61 17.75
CA LYS A 67 -0.99 -4.87 17.07
C LYS A 67 -2.50 -5.07 17.02
N VAL A 68 -3.20 -4.82 18.13
CA VAL A 68 -4.67 -4.93 18.18
C VAL A 68 -5.30 -3.94 17.20
N SER A 69 -4.88 -2.67 17.23
CA SER A 69 -5.39 -1.65 16.30
C SER A 69 -5.17 -2.02 14.83
N ILE A 70 -3.98 -2.51 14.48
CA ILE A 70 -3.66 -2.94 13.10
C ILE A 70 -4.55 -4.10 12.66
N LEU A 71 -4.77 -5.09 13.54
CA LEU A 71 -5.65 -6.23 13.24
C LEU A 71 -7.11 -5.81 13.07
N GLU A 72 -7.60 -4.89 13.90
CA GLU A 72 -8.94 -4.32 13.77
C GLU A 72 -9.10 -3.53 12.46
N ASP A 73 -8.09 -2.77 12.07
CA ASP A 73 -8.09 -2.05 10.79
C ASP A 73 -8.05 -3.02 9.61
N GLU A 74 -7.25 -4.09 9.68
CA GLU A 74 -7.20 -5.14 8.64
C GLU A 74 -8.53 -5.86 8.47
N LEU A 75 -9.26 -6.13 9.56
CA LEU A 75 -10.59 -6.75 9.51
C LEU A 75 -11.64 -5.87 8.83
N LYS A 76 -11.49 -4.54 8.91
CA LYS A 76 -12.41 -3.58 8.28
C LYS A 76 -12.08 -3.33 6.81
N ARG A 77 -10.86 -3.64 6.37
CA ARG A 77 -10.46 -3.40 4.99
C ARG A 77 -11.21 -4.32 4.03
N PRO A 78 -11.45 -3.87 2.78
CA PRO A 78 -12.12 -4.70 1.80
C PRO A 78 -11.27 -5.92 1.40
N PRO A 79 -11.91 -6.99 0.90
CA PRO A 79 -13.34 -7.10 0.60
C PRO A 79 -14.18 -7.41 1.87
N ASN A 80 -15.35 -6.78 1.98
CA ASN A 80 -16.37 -7.12 2.97
C ASN A 80 -17.76 -6.82 2.39
N THR A 81 -18.81 -7.38 2.99
CA THR A 81 -20.18 -7.31 2.47
C THR A 81 -20.83 -5.92 2.57
N SER A 82 -20.23 -5.02 3.35
CA SER A 82 -20.72 -3.65 3.52
C SER A 82 -20.09 -2.64 2.56
N THR A 83 -19.02 -3.01 1.85
CA THR A 83 -18.29 -2.07 0.98
C THR A 83 -19.02 -1.88 -0.34
N SER A 84 -19.35 -0.64 -0.68
CA SER A 84 -19.89 -0.31 -2.01
C SER A 84 -18.81 -0.36 -3.10
N PRO A 85 -19.18 -0.50 -4.40
CA PRO A 85 -18.24 -0.42 -5.52
C PRO A 85 -17.31 0.79 -5.48
N THR A 86 -17.88 1.97 -5.20
CA THR A 86 -17.15 3.24 -5.13
C THR A 86 -16.15 3.24 -3.97
N GLU A 87 -16.58 2.81 -2.79
CA GLU A 87 -15.70 2.71 -1.62
C GLU A 87 -14.59 1.69 -1.83
N LEU A 88 -14.85 0.56 -2.51
CA LEU A 88 -13.84 -0.43 -2.82
C LEU A 88 -12.71 0.18 -3.66
N VAL A 89 -13.06 0.81 -4.78
CA VAL A 89 -12.07 1.43 -5.69
C VAL A 89 -11.34 2.57 -4.98
N GLN A 90 -12.05 3.39 -4.21
CA GLN A 90 -11.43 4.46 -3.43
C GLN A 90 -10.43 3.91 -2.40
N ASN A 91 -10.77 2.85 -1.68
CA ASN A 91 -9.88 2.21 -0.72
C ASN A 91 -8.65 1.61 -1.40
N ILE A 92 -8.80 1.00 -2.57
CA ILE A 92 -7.67 0.48 -3.35
C ILE A 92 -6.73 1.61 -3.75
N ILE A 93 -7.25 2.69 -4.34
CA ILE A 93 -6.42 3.83 -4.78
C ILE A 93 -5.71 4.49 -3.60
N GLN A 94 -6.42 4.72 -2.48
CA GLN A 94 -5.81 5.26 -1.27
C GLN A 94 -4.76 4.32 -0.67
N GLY A 95 -5.02 3.01 -0.71
CA GLY A 95 -4.06 2.00 -0.28
C GLY A 95 -2.79 2.00 -1.15
N LEU A 96 -2.92 2.20 -2.46
CA LEU A 96 -1.77 2.28 -3.35
C LEU A 96 -0.96 3.56 -3.19
N LEU A 97 -1.63 4.70 -2.95
CA LEU A 97 -0.97 5.98 -2.65
C LEU A 97 -0.14 5.93 -1.37
N HIS A 98 -0.52 5.06 -0.43
CA HIS A 98 0.18 4.83 0.82
C HIS A 98 0.51 3.34 0.98
N PRO A 99 1.37 2.78 0.09
CA PRO A 99 1.50 1.34 -0.06
C PRO A 99 2.11 0.66 1.17
N PHE A 100 2.78 1.41 2.03
CA PHE A 100 3.43 0.94 3.27
C PHE A 100 2.60 1.17 4.54
N ASP A 101 1.35 1.63 4.41
CA ASP A 101 0.47 1.97 5.53
C ASP A 101 -0.71 0.98 5.70
N PRO A 102 -0.92 0.37 6.89
CA PRO A 102 -0.15 0.49 8.14
C PRO A 102 1.00 -0.51 8.21
N LEU A 103 1.10 -1.41 7.22
CA LEU A 103 2.14 -2.42 7.08
C LEU A 103 2.79 -2.29 5.70
N PRO A 104 4.04 -2.76 5.54
CA PRO A 104 4.69 -2.84 4.24
C PRO A 104 3.80 -3.53 3.20
N ASP A 105 3.75 -2.99 1.99
CA ASP A 105 3.00 -3.54 0.86
C ASP A 105 1.49 -3.71 1.10
N ALA A 106 0.93 -3.06 2.13
CA ALA A 106 -0.50 -3.05 2.44
C ALA A 106 -1.37 -2.71 1.22
N GLY A 107 -0.97 -1.72 0.42
CA GLY A 107 -1.69 -1.33 -0.80
C GLY A 107 -1.73 -2.45 -1.85
N PHE A 108 -0.60 -3.11 -2.08
CA PHE A 108 -0.49 -4.20 -3.05
C PHE A 108 -1.19 -5.47 -2.56
N ARG A 109 -1.11 -5.76 -1.25
CA ARG A 109 -1.90 -6.82 -0.62
C ARG A 109 -3.39 -6.58 -0.77
N LEU A 110 -3.82 -5.32 -0.63
CA LEU A 110 -5.23 -4.95 -0.79
C LEU A 110 -5.72 -5.31 -2.20
N ILE A 111 -4.99 -4.92 -3.26
CA ILE A 111 -5.34 -5.32 -4.65
C ILE A 111 -5.48 -6.85 -4.75
N LEU A 112 -4.48 -7.61 -4.28
CA LEU A 112 -4.47 -9.07 -4.39
C LEU A 112 -5.62 -9.73 -3.62
N ARG A 113 -6.00 -9.15 -2.49
CA ARG A 113 -7.11 -9.63 -1.64
C ARG A 113 -8.46 -9.31 -2.25
N THR A 114 -8.60 -8.16 -2.91
CA THR A 114 -9.86 -7.74 -3.55
C THR A 114 -10.01 -8.25 -4.98
N ALA A 115 -9.04 -8.98 -5.53
CA ALA A 115 -9.11 -9.50 -6.90
C ALA A 115 -9.91 -10.81 -6.98
N THR A 116 -10.67 -11.00 -8.06
CA THR A 116 -11.25 -12.32 -8.39
C THR A 116 -10.13 -13.34 -8.60
N LYS A 117 -10.42 -14.65 -8.51
CA LYS A 117 -9.40 -15.70 -8.78
C LYS A 117 -8.78 -15.56 -10.17
N LYS A 118 -9.61 -15.20 -11.16
CA LYS A 118 -9.20 -14.96 -12.54
C LYS A 118 -8.25 -13.76 -12.65
N TRP A 119 -8.61 -12.62 -12.04
CA TRP A 119 -7.78 -11.43 -12.06
C TRP A 119 -6.49 -11.59 -11.28
N LYS A 120 -6.57 -12.21 -10.09
CA LYS A 120 -5.41 -12.56 -9.28
C LYS A 120 -4.40 -13.36 -10.09
N ARG A 121 -4.82 -14.42 -10.80
CA ARG A 121 -3.91 -15.19 -11.68
C ARG A 121 -3.18 -14.31 -12.71
N ARG A 122 -3.87 -13.34 -13.31
CA ARG A 122 -3.24 -12.39 -14.26
C ARG A 122 -2.18 -11.51 -13.58
N ILE A 123 -2.45 -11.04 -12.37
CA ILE A 123 -1.47 -10.28 -11.57
C ILE A 123 -0.26 -11.16 -11.23
N LEU A 124 -0.46 -12.43 -10.83
CA LEU A 124 0.66 -13.32 -10.55
C LEU A 124 1.53 -13.56 -11.80
N HIS A 125 0.91 -13.80 -12.96
CA HIS A 125 1.65 -13.94 -14.21
C HIS A 125 2.41 -12.69 -14.61
N SER A 126 1.88 -11.48 -14.37
CA SER A 126 2.57 -10.23 -14.72
C SER A 126 3.85 -10.00 -13.92
N VAL A 127 3.95 -10.59 -12.72
CA VAL A 127 5.18 -10.57 -11.91
C VAL A 127 5.98 -11.88 -12.00
N GLY A 128 5.59 -12.80 -12.89
CA GLY A 128 6.29 -14.09 -13.09
C GLY A 128 6.15 -15.09 -11.94
N ALA A 129 5.10 -14.97 -11.11
CA ALA A 129 4.83 -15.88 -10.00
C ALA A 129 3.90 -17.03 -10.41
N ASN A 130 4.03 -18.17 -9.71
CA ASN A 130 3.13 -19.33 -9.85
C ASN A 130 1.81 -19.09 -9.09
N ASP A 131 0.74 -19.79 -9.48
CA ASP A 131 -0.60 -19.69 -8.85
C ASP A 131 -0.62 -19.96 -7.33
N ASP A 132 0.37 -20.69 -6.81
CA ASP A 132 0.54 -21.06 -5.39
C ASP A 132 1.55 -20.19 -4.63
N ALA A 133 2.08 -19.13 -5.26
CA ALA A 133 3.06 -18.26 -4.63
C ALA A 133 2.48 -17.53 -3.40
N ASP A 134 3.35 -17.32 -2.42
CA ASP A 134 3.01 -16.59 -1.20
C ASP A 134 2.57 -15.15 -1.52
N ALA A 135 1.42 -14.75 -0.99
CA ALA A 135 0.81 -13.46 -1.30
C ALA A 135 1.66 -12.26 -0.84
N GLU A 136 2.46 -12.40 0.22
CA GLU A 136 3.35 -11.33 0.69
C GLU A 136 4.52 -11.14 -0.28
N ILE A 137 5.10 -12.25 -0.77
CA ILE A 137 6.17 -12.20 -1.78
C ILE A 137 5.65 -11.57 -3.08
N VAL A 138 4.44 -11.97 -3.52
CA VAL A 138 3.80 -11.42 -4.72
C VAL A 138 3.50 -9.93 -4.53
N ALA A 139 2.98 -9.51 -3.38
CA ALA A 139 2.69 -8.11 -3.09
C ALA A 139 3.96 -7.25 -3.15
N SER A 140 5.05 -7.73 -2.57
CA SER A 140 6.34 -7.03 -2.60
C SER A 140 6.92 -6.96 -4.01
N ALA A 141 6.87 -8.06 -4.77
CA ALA A 141 7.30 -8.09 -6.17
C ALA A 141 6.46 -7.15 -7.06
N LEU A 142 5.14 -7.11 -6.84
CA LEU A 142 4.22 -6.19 -7.53
C LEU A 142 4.55 -4.74 -7.21
N GLY A 143 4.83 -4.42 -5.94
CA GLY A 143 5.26 -3.08 -5.54
C GLY A 143 6.56 -2.64 -6.21
N ALA A 144 7.55 -3.53 -6.23
CA ALA A 144 8.82 -3.30 -6.94
C ALA A 144 8.66 -3.20 -8.46
N ALA A 145 7.62 -3.81 -9.05
CA ALA A 145 7.31 -3.69 -10.47
C ALA A 145 6.61 -2.37 -10.80
N ILE A 146 5.57 -2.00 -10.03
CA ILE A 146 4.76 -0.79 -10.23
C ILE A 146 5.57 0.47 -9.92
N GLY A 147 6.35 0.47 -8.83
CA GLY A 147 7.15 1.61 -8.39
C GLY A 147 8.43 1.86 -9.18
N ARG A 148 8.63 1.19 -10.33
CA ARG A 148 9.80 1.47 -11.19
C ARG A 148 9.70 2.88 -11.77
N PRO A 149 10.83 3.60 -11.90
CA PRO A 149 10.88 4.82 -12.67
C PRO A 149 10.28 4.61 -14.06
N ASP A 150 9.53 5.60 -14.51
CA ASP A 150 8.90 5.61 -15.82
C ASP A 150 7.92 4.44 -16.11
N ASN A 151 7.44 3.77 -15.07
CA ASN A 151 6.31 2.86 -15.20
C ASN A 151 5.00 3.65 -15.29
N GLN A 152 4.12 3.31 -16.22
CA GLN A 152 2.80 3.95 -16.35
C GLN A 152 1.99 3.86 -15.04
N PHE A 153 2.12 2.78 -14.27
CA PHE A 153 1.38 2.60 -13.03
C PHE A 153 2.01 3.33 -11.82
N ALA A 154 3.21 3.91 -11.97
CA ALA A 154 3.93 4.57 -10.89
C ALA A 154 3.13 5.71 -10.24
N ILE A 155 2.25 6.36 -11.01
CA ILE A 155 1.35 7.40 -10.48
C ILE A 155 0.48 6.88 -9.33
N LEU A 156 0.02 5.62 -9.38
CA LEU A 156 -0.82 5.05 -8.33
C LEU A 156 -0.10 4.91 -7.00
N VAL A 157 1.24 4.85 -7.00
CA VAL A 157 2.06 4.70 -5.80
C VAL A 157 2.67 6.01 -5.32
N GLY A 158 2.16 7.14 -5.82
CA GLY A 158 2.63 8.48 -5.46
C GLY A 158 3.95 8.88 -6.13
N GLU A 159 4.44 8.08 -7.07
CA GLU A 159 5.63 8.39 -7.86
C GLU A 159 5.21 9.17 -9.12
N GLY A 160 5.73 10.39 -9.29
CA GLY A 160 5.43 11.26 -10.43
C GLY A 160 4.54 12.45 -10.08
N GLU A 161 3.34 12.51 -10.66
CA GLU A 161 2.44 13.67 -10.59
C GLU A 161 1.47 13.57 -9.40
N ASN A 162 1.18 14.71 -8.77
CA ASN A 162 0.15 14.79 -7.73
C ASN A 162 -1.23 14.86 -8.37
N PHE A 163 -2.14 13.96 -7.99
CA PHE A 163 -3.47 13.91 -8.58
C PHE A 163 -4.61 13.94 -7.56
N THR A 164 -5.80 14.27 -8.07
CA THR A 164 -7.10 14.07 -7.42
C THR A 164 -7.85 12.96 -8.12
N VAL A 165 -8.63 12.20 -7.36
CA VAL A 165 -9.45 11.09 -7.85
C VAL A 165 -10.89 11.57 -8.04
N GLU A 166 -11.45 11.37 -9.24
CA GLU A 166 -12.87 11.56 -9.53
C GLU A 166 -13.48 10.23 -9.95
N LEU A 167 -14.47 9.73 -9.19
CA LEU A 167 -15.19 8.50 -9.50
C LEU A 167 -16.54 8.83 -10.13
N SER A 168 -16.96 8.08 -11.15
CA SER A 168 -18.31 8.17 -11.70
C SER A 168 -19.33 7.52 -10.77
N GLU A 169 -20.61 7.69 -11.08
CA GLU A 169 -21.64 6.81 -10.52
C GLU A 169 -21.41 5.35 -11.01
N PRO A 170 -21.59 4.34 -10.15
CA PRO A 170 -21.42 2.93 -10.52
C PRO A 170 -22.53 2.48 -11.48
N LEU A 171 -22.14 1.84 -12.58
CA LEU A 171 -23.05 1.22 -13.53
C LEU A 171 -23.22 -0.27 -13.19
N ASN A 172 -24.34 -0.62 -12.57
CA ASN A 172 -24.61 -2.00 -12.12
C ASN A 172 -25.38 -2.80 -13.17
N PHE A 173 -24.91 -4.03 -13.43
CA PHE A 173 -25.46 -4.99 -14.37
C PHE A 173 -25.68 -6.33 -13.66
N GLY A 174 -26.56 -6.36 -12.66
CA GLY A 174 -26.77 -7.54 -11.81
C GLY A 174 -25.60 -7.73 -10.84
N ASP A 175 -24.91 -8.86 -10.97
CA ASP A 175 -23.73 -9.20 -10.16
C ASP A 175 -22.43 -8.59 -10.71
N GLU A 176 -22.51 -7.77 -11.76
CA GLU A 176 -21.38 -7.03 -12.33
C GLU A 176 -21.56 -5.53 -12.11
N CYS A 177 -20.46 -4.80 -11.94
CA CYS A 177 -20.45 -3.36 -11.82
C CYS A 177 -19.27 -2.76 -12.61
N TRP A 178 -19.52 -1.68 -13.34
CA TRP A 178 -18.49 -0.89 -13.98
C TRP A 178 -18.38 0.49 -13.33
N LEU A 179 -17.16 0.91 -13.03
CA LEU A 179 -16.87 2.22 -12.44
C LEU A 179 -15.74 2.91 -13.19
N GLU A 180 -15.97 4.16 -13.62
CA GLU A 180 -14.91 4.99 -14.18
C GLU A 180 -14.21 5.75 -13.06
N CYS A 181 -12.88 5.82 -13.13
CA CYS A 181 -12.05 6.60 -12.24
C CYS A 181 -11.10 7.46 -13.06
N ARG A 182 -11.15 8.79 -12.84
CA ARG A 182 -10.29 9.77 -13.50
C ARG A 182 -9.28 10.30 -12.51
N LEU A 183 -8.00 10.29 -12.92
CA LEU A 183 -6.93 10.93 -12.19
C LEU A 183 -6.64 12.27 -12.88
N ARG A 184 -6.78 13.37 -12.13
CA ARG A 184 -6.49 14.72 -12.63
C ARG A 184 -5.36 15.36 -11.85
N ASP A 185 -4.49 16.09 -12.53
CA ASP A 185 -3.46 16.87 -11.88
C ASP A 185 -4.07 17.83 -10.86
N LYS A 186 -3.52 17.83 -9.65
CA LYS A 186 -4.09 18.56 -8.50
C LYS A 186 -4.05 20.07 -8.68
N ASN A 187 -3.11 20.60 -9.47
CA ASN A 187 -2.87 22.03 -9.60
C ASN A 187 -3.54 22.63 -10.84
N THR A 188 -3.58 21.87 -11.93
CA THR A 188 -4.04 22.31 -13.26
C THR A 188 -5.35 21.67 -13.67
N SER A 189 -5.81 20.64 -12.96
CA SER A 189 -6.98 19.82 -13.30
C SER A 189 -6.90 19.14 -14.67
N LYS A 190 -5.70 19.09 -15.29
CA LYS A 190 -5.43 18.35 -16.52
C LYS A 190 -5.72 16.86 -16.28
N LEU A 191 -6.42 16.22 -17.20
CA LEU A 191 -6.64 14.79 -17.15
C LEU A 191 -5.32 14.05 -17.37
N LEU A 192 -4.96 13.18 -16.44
CA LEU A 192 -3.72 12.39 -16.48
C LEU A 192 -4.01 10.97 -16.92
N VAL A 193 -4.98 10.31 -16.27
CA VAL A 193 -5.31 8.90 -16.52
C VAL A 193 -6.82 8.71 -16.39
N ILE A 194 -7.39 7.83 -17.23
CA ILE A 194 -8.70 7.22 -17.00
C ILE A 194 -8.50 5.74 -16.74
N THR A 195 -9.18 5.24 -15.71
CA THR A 195 -9.24 3.81 -15.40
C THR A 195 -10.68 3.33 -15.38
N GLY A 196 -10.94 2.17 -15.97
CA GLY A 196 -12.23 1.49 -15.93
C GLY A 196 -12.14 0.26 -15.03
N TRP A 197 -12.94 0.22 -13.98
CA TRP A 197 -12.93 -0.87 -13.00
C TRP A 197 -14.13 -1.78 -13.25
N ASN A 198 -13.86 -3.02 -13.64
CA ASN A 198 -14.87 -4.07 -13.76
C ASN A 198 -14.86 -4.87 -12.46
N LEU A 199 -15.99 -4.86 -11.77
CA LEU A 199 -16.19 -5.50 -10.48
C LEU A 199 -17.25 -6.60 -10.60
N VAL A 200 -17.10 -7.64 -9.80
CA VAL A 200 -18.05 -8.76 -9.71
C VAL A 200 -18.43 -8.98 -8.25
N LEU A 201 -19.70 -9.25 -7.99
CA LEU A 201 -20.23 -9.59 -6.68
C LEU A 201 -20.11 -11.10 -6.46
N GLU A 202 -19.14 -11.52 -5.64
CA GLU A 202 -18.96 -12.93 -5.24
C GLU A 202 -19.19 -13.05 -3.74
N ASP A 203 -20.05 -13.98 -3.30
CA ASP A 203 -20.38 -14.20 -1.89
C ASP A 203 -20.81 -12.93 -1.13
N GLY A 204 -21.52 -12.03 -1.83
CA GLY A 204 -21.97 -10.74 -1.29
C GLY A 204 -20.87 -9.68 -1.15
N MET A 205 -19.68 -9.91 -1.71
CA MET A 205 -18.54 -9.01 -1.67
C MET A 205 -18.14 -8.57 -3.08
N TRP A 206 -17.92 -7.27 -3.27
CA TRP A 206 -17.39 -6.76 -4.53
C TRP A 206 -15.90 -7.08 -4.67
N LEU A 207 -15.52 -7.66 -5.80
CA LEU A 207 -14.15 -8.01 -6.17
C LEU A 207 -13.80 -7.40 -7.52
N VAL A 208 -12.54 -7.08 -7.74
CA VAL A 208 -11.99 -6.56 -9.00
C VAL A 208 -11.72 -7.72 -9.95
N ASP A 209 -12.39 -7.72 -11.12
CA ASP A 209 -12.16 -8.72 -12.18
C ASP A 209 -11.24 -8.21 -13.29
N ASN A 210 -11.26 -6.90 -13.57
CA ASN A 210 -10.41 -6.29 -14.59
C ASN A 210 -10.26 -4.78 -14.36
N ILE A 211 -9.09 -4.24 -14.70
CA ILE A 211 -8.84 -2.80 -14.73
C ILE A 211 -8.40 -2.44 -16.16
N ASP A 212 -9.18 -1.58 -16.81
CA ASP A 212 -8.79 -0.93 -18.05
C ASP A 212 -8.04 0.36 -17.74
N TRP A 213 -6.99 0.65 -18.51
CA TRP A 213 -6.10 1.79 -18.29
C TRP A 213 -5.95 2.59 -19.58
N GLN A 214 -6.00 3.91 -19.46
CA GLN A 214 -5.67 4.84 -20.53
C GLN A 214 -4.90 6.03 -19.98
N ASP A 215 -3.67 6.21 -20.46
CA ASP A 215 -2.79 7.30 -20.05
C ASP A 215 -2.86 8.49 -21.02
N PHE A 216 -2.89 9.70 -20.46
CA PHE A 216 -2.90 10.97 -21.18
C PHE A 216 -1.66 11.83 -20.86
N ARG A 217 -0.75 11.33 -20.03
CA ARG A 217 0.51 12.02 -19.72
C ARG A 217 1.43 12.00 -20.92
N GLU A 218 2.18 13.08 -21.10
CA GLU A 218 2.95 13.28 -22.34
C GLU A 218 4.06 12.26 -22.55
N SER A 219 4.61 11.68 -21.46
CA SER A 219 5.66 10.67 -21.49
C SER A 219 5.19 9.31 -22.02
N PHE A 220 3.88 9.04 -21.97
CA PHE A 220 3.28 7.77 -22.39
C PHE A 220 2.49 7.98 -23.68
N ARG A 221 2.57 7.02 -24.62
CA ARG A 221 1.72 7.02 -25.82
C ARG A 221 0.82 5.78 -25.81
N PRO A 222 -0.45 5.93 -26.23
CA PRO A 222 -1.29 4.78 -26.51
C PRO A 222 -0.62 3.95 -27.60
N GLY A 223 -0.12 2.77 -27.26
CA GLY A 223 0.44 1.88 -28.25
C GLY A 223 -0.62 0.98 -28.87
N ILE A 224 -0.22 0.31 -29.94
CA ILE A 224 -1.07 -0.64 -30.65
C ILE A 224 -1.20 -1.89 -29.77
N GLY A 225 -2.43 -2.27 -29.41
CA GLY A 225 -2.69 -3.52 -28.68
C GLY A 225 -2.83 -3.42 -27.16
N ARG A 226 -3.11 -2.22 -26.61
CA ARG A 226 -3.24 -1.94 -25.16
C ARG A 226 -1.92 -1.92 -24.37
N GLU A 227 -0.78 -2.02 -25.05
CA GLU A 227 0.53 -1.74 -24.46
C GLU A 227 0.91 -0.30 -24.79
N GLU A 228 1.18 0.53 -23.79
CA GLU A 228 1.63 1.91 -23.99
C GLU A 228 3.15 1.99 -24.04
N TRP A 229 3.68 2.78 -24.98
CA TRP A 229 5.13 2.88 -25.23
C TRP A 229 5.61 4.22 -24.68
N MET A 230 6.72 4.19 -23.95
CA MET A 230 7.40 5.39 -23.52
C MET A 230 7.91 6.19 -24.73
N ARG A 231 7.88 7.52 -24.64
CA ARG A 231 8.60 8.35 -25.60
C ARG A 231 10.09 8.24 -25.34
N ASP A 232 10.85 7.78 -26.33
CA ASP A 232 12.29 7.99 -26.34
C ASP A 232 12.54 9.50 -26.23
N THR A 233 13.12 9.92 -25.11
CA THR A 233 13.66 11.27 -24.96
C THR A 233 14.94 11.33 -25.78
N TRP A 234 14.86 11.93 -26.98
CA TRP A 234 16.03 12.29 -27.78
C TRP A 234 16.80 13.45 -27.16
#